data_AF-G1UXF3-F1
#
_entry.id   AF-G1UXF3-F1
#
_cell.length_a   1.000
_cell.length_b   1.000
_cell.length_c   1.000
_cell.angle_alpha   90.00
_cell.angle_beta   90.00
_cell.angle_gamma   90.00
#
_symmetry.space_group_name_H-M   'P 1'
#
loop_
_entity.id
_entity.type
_entity.pdbx_description
1 polymer ?
#
loop_
_entity_poly.entity_id
_entity_poly.type
_entity_poly.pdbx_seq_one_letter_code
_entity_poly.pdbx_strand_id
1 'polypeptide(L)'
;MPDHNARKNAVTLLAVRGLSPELLDDLETLFPERCPEMDSADRDIWFYAGKRALVRDLRQALQQQQRQANGGRHNAPIPLAQLQ
;
A
#
# COMPACT_ATOMS: atom_id res chain seq x y z
N MET A 1 28.02 19.42 15.71
CA MET A 1 27.72 18.60 14.52
C MET A 1 26.22 18.63 14.33
N PRO A 2 25.66 19.26 13.29
CA PRO A 2 24.22 19.22 13.07
C PRO A 2 23.83 17.83 12.56
N ASP A 3 22.87 17.20 13.23
CA ASP A 3 22.26 15.93 12.87
C ASP A 3 21.80 15.96 11.41
N HIS A 4 22.56 15.29 10.54
CA HIS A 4 22.18 15.08 9.16
C HIS A 4 21.25 13.89 9.12
N ASN A 5 20.03 14.16 8.66
CA ASN A 5 19.17 13.14 8.08
C ASN A 5 18.31 12.35 9.06
N ALA A 6 17.65 13.08 9.96
CA ALA A 6 16.24 12.80 10.30
C ALA A 6 15.34 12.92 9.04
N ARG A 7 15.68 12.25 7.92
CA ARG A 7 14.68 11.82 6.95
C ARG A 7 13.85 10.77 7.67
N LYS A 8 12.91 11.28 8.46
CA LYS A 8 11.60 10.68 8.57
C LYS A 8 11.17 10.52 7.11
N ASN A 9 11.46 9.35 6.53
CA ASN A 9 10.63 8.80 5.49
C ASN A 9 9.28 8.63 6.17
N ALA A 10 8.55 9.74 6.27
CA ALA A 10 7.12 9.70 6.40
C ALA A 10 6.72 8.92 5.16
N VAL A 11 6.61 7.60 5.32
CA VAL A 11 5.94 6.71 4.39
C VAL A 11 4.63 7.44 4.17
N THR A 12 4.55 8.14 3.04
CA THR A 12 3.38 8.95 2.74
C THR A 12 2.31 7.90 2.55
N LEU A 13 1.51 7.69 3.59
CA LEU A 13 0.35 6.82 3.53
C LEU A 13 -0.50 7.44 2.44
N LEU A 14 -0.42 6.85 1.24
CA LEU A 14 -1.21 7.23 0.09
C LEU A 14 -2.67 7.19 0.55
N ALA A 15 -3.29 8.37 0.69
CA ALA A 15 -4.68 8.51 1.12
C ALA A 15 -5.65 8.29 -0.05
N VAL A 16 -5.40 7.26 -0.85
CA VAL A 16 -6.27 6.86 -1.96
C VAL A 16 -7.51 6.20 -1.35
N ARG A 17 -8.70 6.52 -1.87
CA ARG A 17 -9.98 5.93 -1.46
C ARG A 17 -10.49 4.99 -2.55
N GLY A 18 -11.24 3.97 -2.14
CA GLY A 18 -11.92 3.06 -3.09
C GLY A 18 -10.95 2.14 -3.82
N LEU A 19 -9.86 1.71 -3.18
CA LEU A 19 -8.99 0.69 -3.76
C LEU A 19 -9.69 -0.66 -3.71
N SER A 20 -9.77 -1.32 -4.86
CA SER A 20 -10.25 -2.69 -4.98
C SER A 20 -9.07 -3.66 -4.96
N PRO A 21 -9.16 -4.83 -4.32
CA PRO A 21 -8.15 -5.88 -4.40
C PRO A 21 -7.81 -6.28 -5.84
N GLU A 22 -8.81 -6.37 -6.72
CA GLU A 22 -8.67 -6.86 -8.10
C GLU A 22 -7.75 -5.94 -8.92
N LEU A 23 -7.98 -4.63 -8.86
CA LEU A 23 -7.10 -3.63 -9.47
C LEU A 23 -5.64 -3.79 -9.02
N LEU A 24 -5.43 -4.10 -7.74
CA LEU A 24 -4.09 -4.20 -7.21
C LEU A 24 -3.40 -5.50 -7.66
N ASP A 25 -4.15 -6.59 -7.74
CA ASP A 25 -3.66 -7.86 -8.27
C ASP A 25 -3.31 -7.74 -9.77
N ASP A 26 -4.09 -6.97 -10.54
CA ASP A 26 -3.76 -6.61 -11.93
C ASP A 26 -2.44 -5.81 -12.01
N LEU A 27 -2.26 -4.83 -11.14
CA LEU A 27 -1.04 -4.01 -11.08
C LEU A 27 0.20 -4.83 -10.66
N GLU A 28 0.05 -5.79 -9.75
CA GLU A 28 1.12 -6.72 -9.36
C GLU A 28 1.50 -7.64 -10.53
N THR A 29 0.54 -8.02 -11.38
CA THR A 29 0.80 -8.79 -12.60
C THR A 29 1.52 -7.95 -13.67
N LEU A 30 1.10 -6.69 -13.88
CA LEU A 30 1.69 -5.79 -14.87
C LEU A 30 3.11 -5.33 -14.49
N PHE A 31 3.34 -5.10 -13.21
CA PHE A 31 4.62 -4.65 -12.70
C PHE A 31 5.05 -5.60 -11.57
N PRO A 32 5.55 -6.80 -11.83
CA PRO A 32 5.88 -7.76 -10.76
C PRO A 32 7.15 -7.37 -10.00
N GLU A 33 7.44 -7.97 -8.85
CA GLU A 33 8.71 -7.70 -8.16
C GLU A 33 9.83 -8.53 -8.77
N ARG A 34 10.79 -7.88 -9.43
CA ARG A 34 11.92 -8.56 -10.10
C ARG A 34 13.18 -7.73 -10.01
N CYS A 35 14.31 -8.40 -10.01
CA CYS A 35 15.61 -7.76 -10.22
C CYS A 35 15.73 -7.33 -11.68
N PRO A 36 16.37 -6.19 -11.96
CA PRO A 36 16.74 -5.83 -13.32
C PRO A 36 17.78 -6.81 -13.87
N GLU A 37 17.74 -7.02 -15.19
CA GLU A 37 18.75 -7.80 -15.89
C GLU A 37 20.06 -7.02 -16.01
N MET A 38 21.19 -7.72 -16.21
CA MET A 38 22.52 -7.09 -16.28
C MET A 38 22.67 -6.08 -17.42
N ASP A 39 21.87 -6.22 -18.47
CA ASP A 39 21.85 -5.37 -19.67
C ASP A 39 20.80 -4.26 -19.60
N SER A 40 20.04 -4.17 -18.50
CA SER A 40 19.03 -3.13 -18.32
C SER A 40 19.68 -1.75 -18.21
N ALA A 41 19.17 -0.78 -18.98
CA ALA A 41 19.63 0.61 -18.88
C ALA A 41 19.22 1.23 -17.53
N ASP A 42 20.10 1.99 -16.90
CA ASP A 42 19.86 2.64 -15.60
C ASP A 42 18.51 3.38 -15.53
N ARG A 43 18.15 4.10 -16.60
CA ARG A 43 16.89 4.84 -16.68
C ARG A 43 15.69 3.93 -16.52
N ASP A 44 15.70 2.77 -17.17
CA ASP A 44 14.59 1.82 -17.14
C ASP A 44 14.49 1.14 -15.78
N ILE A 45 15.64 0.87 -15.14
CA ILE A 45 15.71 0.36 -13.76
C ILE A 45 15.02 1.33 -12.81
N TRP A 46 15.37 2.62 -12.85
CA TRP A 46 14.77 3.63 -11.98
C TRP A 46 13.29 3.83 -12.26
N PHE A 47 12.88 3.83 -13.53
CA PHE A 47 11.47 3.96 -13.90
C PHE A 47 10.65 2.79 -13.37
N TYR A 48 11.15 1.56 -13.53
CA TYR A 48 10.52 0.36 -13.00
C TYR A 48 10.46 0.34 -11.47
N ALA A 49 11.56 0.68 -10.80
CA ALA A 49 11.63 0.78 -9.35
C ALA A 49 10.58 1.76 -8.80
N GLY A 50 10.36 2.89 -9.48
CA GLY A 50 9.31 3.84 -9.14
C GLY A 50 7.90 3.25 -9.24
N LYS A 51 7.60 2.53 -10.34
CA LYS A 51 6.31 1.83 -10.48
C LYS A 51 6.10 0.80 -9.37
N ARG A 52 7.13 0.02 -9.02
CA ARG A 52 7.06 -0.98 -7.96
C ARG A 52 6.88 -0.37 -6.57
N ALA A 53 7.56 0.73 -6.28
CA ALA A 53 7.34 1.48 -5.05
C ALA A 53 5.87 1.91 -4.93
N LEU A 54 5.28 2.44 -6.00
CA LEU A 54 3.88 2.83 -6.03
C LEU A 54 2.93 1.65 -5.75
N VAL A 55 3.12 0.51 -6.43
CA VAL A 55 2.26 -0.68 -6.21
C VAL A 55 2.36 -1.17 -4.76
N ARG A 56 3.55 -1.17 -4.17
CA ARG A 56 3.75 -1.53 -2.76
C ARG A 56 3.02 -0.58 -1.81
N ASP A 57 3.10 0.72 -2.07
CA ASP A 57 2.43 1.73 -1.25
C ASP A 57 0.89 1.62 -1.35
N LEU A 58 0.36 1.30 -2.53
CA LEU A 58 -1.07 1.00 -2.73
C LEU A 58 -1.50 -0.27 -1.98
N ARG A 59 -0.67 -1.31 -1.93
CA ARG A 59 -0.94 -2.52 -1.11
C ARG A 59 -1.05 -2.18 0.36
N GLN A 60 -0.16 -1.35 0.88
CA GLN A 60 -0.23 -0.88 2.26
C GLN A 60 -1.48 -0.05 2.53
N ALA A 61 -1.84 0.85 1.61
CA ALA A 61 -3.07 1.65 1.72
C ALA A 61 -4.33 0.78 1.74
N LEU A 62 -4.43 -0.23 0.86
CA LEU A 62 -5.55 -1.17 0.83
C LEU A 62 -5.65 -1.97 2.13
N GLN A 63 -4.53 -2.50 2.64
CA GLN A 63 -4.50 -3.20 3.94
C GLN A 63 -5.00 -2.30 5.07
N GLN A 64 -4.65 -1.01 5.05
CA GLN A 64 -5.12 -0.05 6.04
C GLN A 64 -6.63 0.20 5.93
N GLN A 65 -7.18 0.31 4.73
CA GLN A 65 -8.63 0.42 4.50
C GLN A 65 -9.38 -0.81 5.04
N GLN A 66 -8.86 -2.01 4.78
CA GLN A 66 -9.46 -3.26 5.27
C GLN A 66 -9.43 -3.35 6.80
N ARG A 67 -8.33 -2.94 7.44
CA ARG A 67 -8.22 -2.89 8.91
C ARG A 67 -9.24 -1.93 9.52
N GLN A 68 -9.43 -0.75 8.94
CA GLN A 68 -10.41 0.23 9.42
C GLN A 68 -11.85 -0.28 9.24
N ALA A 69 -12.15 -0.88 8.09
CA ALA A 69 -13.45 -1.49 7.84
C ALA A 69 -13.76 -2.63 8.84
N ASN A 70 -12.76 -3.43 9.22
CA ASN A 70 -12.95 -4.52 10.18
C ASN A 70 -12.97 -4.05 11.64
N GLY A 71 -12.17 -3.03 11.99
CA GLY A 71 -12.10 -2.45 13.33
C GLY A 71 -13.38 -1.71 13.77
N GLY A 72 -14.19 -1.23 12.81
CA GLY A 72 -15.52 -0.67 13.10
C GLY A 72 -16.59 -1.70 13.46
N ARG A 73 -16.39 -2.98 13.11
CA ARG A 73 -17.39 -4.05 13.33
C ARG A 73 -17.32 -4.65 14.74
N HIS A 74 -16.16 -4.58 15.39
CA HIS A 74 -15.95 -5.14 16.74
C HIS A 74 -16.47 -4.25 17.88
N ASN A 75 -16.86 -3.00 17.58
CA ASN A 75 -17.40 -2.03 18.55
C ASN A 75 -18.84 -1.60 18.22
N ALA A 76 -19.56 -2.39 17.42
CA ALA A 76 -20.99 -2.15 17.22
C ALA A 76 -21.73 -2.52 18.52
N PRO A 77 -22.51 -1.62 19.15
CA PRO A 77 -23.37 -2.00 20.25
C PRO A 77 -24.31 -3.11 19.78
N ILE A 78 -24.37 -4.22 20.53
CA ILE A 78 -25.28 -5.32 20.25
C ILE A 78 -26.70 -4.73 20.23
N PRO A 79 -27.45 -4.87 19.13
CA PRO A 79 -28.82 -4.36 19.08
C PRO A 79 -29.65 -5.10 20.14
N LEU A 80 -30.35 -4.34 20.98
CA LEU A 80 -31.18 -4.83 22.11
C LEU A 80 -32.25 -5.86 21.70
N ALA A 81 -32.50 -6.02 20.40
CA ALA A 81 -33.42 -7.01 19.83
C ALA A 81 -32.92 -8.47 19.90
N GLN A 82 -31.66 -8.73 20.28
CA GLN A 82 -31.11 -10.09 20.42
C GLN A 82 -31.01 -10.60 21.87
N LEU A 83 -31.58 -9.90 22.84
CA LEU A 83 -31.53 -10.24 24.28
C LEU A 83 -32.82 -10.91 24.79
N GLN A 84 -33.58 -11.57 23.92
CA GLN A 84 -34.77 -12.36 24.27
C GLN A 84 -34.59 -13.81 23.84
#